data_AF-A0A532DAG1-F1
#
_entry.id   AF-A0A532DAG1-F1
#
_cell.length_a   1.000
_cell.length_b   1.000
_cell.length_c   1.000
_cell.angle_alpha   90.00
_cell.angle_beta   90.00
_cell.angle_gamma   90.00
#
_symmetry.space_group_name_H-M   'P 1'
#
loop_
_entity.id
_entity.type
_entity.pdbx_description
1 polymer ?
#
loop_
_entity_poly.entity_id
_entity_poly.type
_entity_poly.pdbx_seq_one_letter_code
_entity_poly.pdbx_strand_id
1 'polypeptide(L)'
;MADAELLARIQVTPKIFGGKPIIRGMRIAVEHILGMLAAGETAETILKEYPFLEPEDIQACLLFAYRSVTGEQVHERCGLRNPDEVPARCVRLFALSL
;
A
#
# COMPACT_ATOMS: atom_id res chain seq x y z
N MET A 1 -18.11 6.06 7.03
CA MET A 1 -16.77 6.64 7.28
C MET A 1 -16.31 7.22 5.96
N ALA A 2 -15.75 8.43 5.95
CA ALA A 2 -15.30 9.01 4.69
C ALA A 2 -13.97 8.35 4.29
N ASP A 3 -13.87 7.84 3.07
CA ASP A 3 -12.65 7.20 2.53
C ASP A 3 -11.39 8.07 2.71
N ALA A 4 -11.57 9.40 2.71
CA ALA A 4 -10.53 10.38 2.98
C ALA A 4 -9.94 10.28 4.40
N GLU A 5 -10.75 9.97 5.42
CA GLU A 5 -10.31 9.84 6.82
C GLU A 5 -9.46 8.59 7.02
N LEU A 6 -9.84 7.49 6.37
CA LEU A 6 -9.06 6.25 6.39
C LEU A 6 -7.69 6.46 5.72
N LEU A 7 -7.66 7.11 4.56
CA LEU A 7 -6.40 7.38 3.86
C LEU A 7 -5.49 8.34 4.62
N ALA A 8 -6.03 9.28 5.41
CA ALA A 8 -5.23 10.15 6.26
C ALA A 8 -4.45 9.39 7.35
N ARG A 9 -4.84 8.14 7.66
CA ARG A 9 -4.07 7.25 8.56
C ARG A 9 -2.81 6.69 7.91
N ILE A 10 -2.70 6.72 6.58
CA ILE A 10 -1.52 6.25 5.87
C ILE A 10 -0.64 7.45 5.53
N GLN A 11 0.58 7.43 6.03
CA GLN A 11 1.60 8.42 5.71
C GLN A 11 2.52 7.85 4.64
N VAL A 12 2.68 8.62 3.56
CA VAL A 12 3.69 8.34 2.55
C VAL A 12 4.69 9.46 2.58
N THR A 13 5.93 9.15 2.96
CA THR A 13 7.01 10.14 3.05
C THR A 13 8.16 9.67 2.17
N PRO A 14 8.55 10.41 1.12
CA PRO A 14 9.60 9.98 0.19
C PRO A 14 10.98 9.81 0.84
N LYS A 15 11.19 10.46 2.00
CA LYS A 15 12.44 10.41 2.78
C LYS A 15 12.51 9.25 3.76
N ILE A 16 11.41 8.53 4.00
CA ILE A 16 11.31 7.48 5.02
C ILE A 16 10.97 6.17 4.30
N PHE A 17 11.74 5.09 4.53
CA PHE A 17 11.58 3.77 3.89
C PHE A 17 11.51 3.80 2.34
N GLY A 18 12.21 4.73 1.68
CA GLY A 18 12.20 4.80 0.21
C GLY A 18 10.82 5.10 -0.38
N GLY A 19 10.03 5.93 0.31
CA GLY A 19 8.69 6.32 -0.17
C GLY A 19 7.64 5.24 -0.03
N LYS A 20 7.89 4.21 0.79
CA LYS A 20 6.86 3.21 1.09
C LYS A 20 5.74 3.82 1.95
N PRO A 21 4.48 3.42 1.70
CA PRO A 21 3.35 3.80 2.54
C PRO A 21 3.47 3.13 3.92
N ILE A 22 3.38 3.94 4.97
CA ILE A 22 3.54 3.54 6.38
C ILE A 22 2.27 3.94 7.14
N ILE A 23 1.87 3.12 8.11
CA ILE A 23 0.75 3.44 9.00
C ILE A 23 1.18 4.54 9.99
N ARG A 24 0.38 5.60 10.15
CA ARG A 24 0.70 6.76 10.99
C ARG A 24 1.09 6.34 12.40
N GLY A 25 2.24 6.84 12.88
CA GLY A 25 2.71 6.59 14.24
C GLY A 25 3.33 5.20 14.44
N MET A 26 3.36 4.38 13.39
CA MET A 26 3.94 3.05 13.41
C MET A 26 5.05 2.96 12.38
N ARG A 27 6.05 2.09 12.61
CA ARG A 27 7.10 1.79 11.61
C ARG A 27 6.75 0.53 10.81
N ILE A 28 5.47 0.34 10.52
CA ILE A 28 4.94 -0.82 9.79
C ILE A 28 4.49 -0.35 8.40
N ALA A 29 5.04 -0.99 7.36
CA ALA A 29 4.65 -0.72 5.99
C ALA A 29 3.28 -1.33 5.69
N VAL A 30 2.48 -0.64 4.88
CA VAL A 30 1.18 -1.15 4.40
C VAL A 30 1.34 -2.50 3.67
N GLU A 31 2.45 -2.67 2.94
CA GLU A 31 2.85 -3.92 2.29
C GLU A 31 2.92 -5.11 3.26
N HIS A 32 3.37 -4.88 4.51
CA HIS A 32 3.48 -5.94 5.52
C HIS A 32 2.10 -6.46 5.95
N ILE A 33 1.17 -5.56 6.24
CA ILE A 33 -0.21 -5.92 6.60
C ILE A 33 -0.92 -6.63 5.44
N LEU A 34 -0.77 -6.10 4.22
CA LEU A 34 -1.32 -6.74 3.02
C LEU A 34 -0.71 -8.12 2.76
N GLY A 35 0.59 -8.30 3.05
CA GLY A 35 1.27 -9.60 2.94
C GLY A 35 0.70 -10.65 3.91
N MET A 36 0.44 -10.26 5.16
CA MET A 36 -0.21 -11.15 6.13
C MET A 36 -1.63 -11.53 5.70
N LEU A 37 -2.42 -10.54 5.26
CA LEU A 37 -3.77 -10.79 4.74
C LEU A 37 -3.73 -11.71 3.50
N ALA A 38 -2.75 -11.54 2.61
CA ALA A 38 -2.55 -12.41 1.45
C ALA A 38 -2.10 -13.83 1.83
N ALA A 39 -1.40 -13.99 2.96
CA ALA A 39 -1.04 -15.30 3.51
C ALA A 39 -2.22 -16.03 4.16
N GLY A 40 -3.39 -15.37 4.26
CA GLY A 40 -4.61 -15.93 4.85
C GLY A 40 -4.81 -15.57 6.32
N GLU A 41 -4.01 -14.66 6.88
CA GLU A 41 -4.25 -14.14 8.22
C GLU A 41 -5.54 -13.31 8.26
N THR A 42 -6.28 -13.44 9.36
CA THR A 42 -7.49 -12.63 9.58
C THR A 42 -7.13 -11.31 10.23
N ALA A 43 -7.96 -10.28 10.01
CA ALA A 43 -7.79 -8.98 10.66
C ALA A 43 -7.73 -9.11 12.19
N GLU A 44 -8.49 -10.03 12.78
CA GLU A 44 -8.51 -10.29 14.22
C GLU A 44 -7.18 -10.86 14.73
N THR A 45 -6.54 -11.77 13.98
CA THR A 45 -5.21 -12.29 14.34
C THR A 45 -4.17 -11.19 14.27
N ILE A 46 -4.19 -10.38 13.21
CA ILE A 46 -3.28 -9.24 13.06
C ILE A 46 -3.45 -8.26 14.22
N LEU A 47 -4.67 -7.94 14.64
CA LEU A 47 -4.93 -7.07 15.80
C LEU A 47 -4.45 -7.68 17.12
N LYS A 48 -4.46 -9.02 17.25
CA LYS A 48 -3.91 -9.71 18.43
C LYS A 48 -2.38 -9.65 18.46
N GLU A 49 -1.72 -9.83 17.32
CA GLU A 49 -0.26 -9.74 17.22
C GLU A 49 0.25 -8.30 17.36
N TYR A 50 -0.54 -7.35 16.88
CA TYR A 50 -0.25 -5.93 16.89
C TYR A 50 -1.36 -5.18 17.65
N PRO A 51 -1.37 -5.23 19.00
CA PRO A 51 -2.45 -4.64 19.82
C PRO A 51 -2.52 -3.11 19.77
N PHE A 52 -1.57 -2.48 19.08
CA PHE A 52 -1.51 -1.04 18.83
C PHE A 52 -2.07 -0.65 17.45
N LEU A 53 -2.46 -1.63 16.63
CA LEU A 53 -3.25 -1.38 15.41
C LEU A 53 -4.72 -1.24 15.78
N GLU A 54 -5.39 -0.32 15.09
CA GLU A 54 -6.84 -0.23 15.10
C GLU A 54 -7.43 -0.95 13.88
N PRO A 55 -8.67 -1.48 13.95
CA PRO A 55 -9.32 -2.08 12.79
C PRO A 55 -9.43 -1.11 11.61
N GLU A 56 -9.53 0.19 11.87
CA GLU A 56 -9.52 1.24 10.87
C GLU A 56 -8.19 1.36 10.12
N ASP A 57 -7.06 1.00 10.74
CA ASP A 57 -5.76 1.01 10.06
C ASP A 57 -5.67 -0.12 9.02
N ILE A 58 -6.27 -1.28 9.33
CA ILE A 58 -6.39 -2.40 8.38
C ILE A 58 -7.29 -2.00 7.21
N GLN A 59 -8.42 -1.35 7.50
CA GLN A 59 -9.31 -0.83 6.45
C GLN A 59 -8.61 0.22 5.58
N ALA A 60 -7.82 1.12 6.18
CA ALA A 60 -7.02 2.09 5.44
C ALA A 60 -6.02 1.39 4.51
N CYS A 61 -5.35 0.33 4.97
CA CYS A 61 -4.41 -0.45 4.16
C CYS A 61 -5.09 -1.07 2.93
N LEU A 62 -6.27 -1.66 3.11
CA LEU A 62 -7.07 -2.24 2.04
C LEU A 62 -7.54 -1.17 1.04
N LEU A 63 -8.03 -0.04 1.54
CA LEU A 63 -8.47 1.08 0.71
C LEU A 63 -7.31 1.66 -0.09
N PHE A 64 -6.13 1.79 0.51
CA PHE A 64 -4.92 2.21 -0.19
C PHE A 64 -4.52 1.23 -1.29
N ALA A 65 -4.58 -0.09 -1.02
CA ALA A 65 -4.33 -1.11 -2.03
C ALA A 65 -5.33 -1.02 -3.19
N TYR A 66 -6.62 -0.89 -2.88
CA TYR A 66 -7.68 -0.72 -3.87
C TYR A 66 -7.41 0.49 -4.76
N ARG A 67 -7.14 1.67 -4.19
CA ARG A 67 -6.84 2.91 -4.94
C ARG A 67 -5.55 2.83 -5.75
N SER A 68 -4.58 2.04 -5.28
CA SER A 68 -3.33 1.79 -6.02
C SER A 68 -3.58 0.93 -7.26
N VAL A 69 -4.44 -0.08 -7.15
CA VAL A 69 -4.79 -1.00 -8.24
C VAL A 69 -5.72 -0.33 -9.27
N THR A 70 -6.65 0.52 -8.82
CA THR A 70 -7.52 1.29 -9.73
C THR A 70 -6.80 2.44 -10.43
N GLY A 71 -5.55 2.75 -10.04
CA GLY A 71 -4.74 3.80 -10.65
C GLY A 71 -5.08 5.22 -10.18
N GLU A 72 -5.87 5.35 -9.13
CA GLU A 72 -6.36 6.64 -8.63
C GLU A 72 -5.30 7.37 -7.78
N GLN A 73 -4.40 6.63 -7.12
CA GLN A 73 -3.25 7.17 -6.41
C GLN A 73 -2.02 6.28 -6.62
N VAL A 74 -1.21 6.62 -7.62
CA VAL A 74 0.10 5.99 -7.86
C VAL A 74 1.14 6.78 -7.08
N HIS A 75 1.51 6.31 -5.89
CA HIS A 75 2.71 6.80 -5.22
C HIS A 75 3.92 6.10 -5.84
N GLU A 76 4.76 6.85 -6.54
CA GLU A 76 5.99 6.32 -7.12
C GLU A 76 6.84 5.69 -6.02
N ARG A 77 7.25 4.42 -6.23
CA ARG A 77 8.29 3.81 -5.40
C ARG A 77 9.53 4.67 -5.53
N CYS A 78 9.97 5.32 -4.45
CA CYS A 78 11.27 5.99 -4.45
C CYS A 78 12.36 4.91 -4.36
N GLY A 79 12.72 4.35 -5.52
CA GLY A 79 13.80 3.40 -5.70
C GLY A 79 13.34 1.99 -6.08
N LEU A 80 12.99 1.77 -7.34
CA LEU A 80 13.53 0.72 -8.23
C LEU A 80 12.72 0.75 -9.53
N ARG A 81 13.16 1.61 -10.44
CA ARG A 81 13.09 1.34 -11.88
C ARG A 81 14.37 1.90 -12.47
N ASN A 82 15.49 1.16 -12.31
CA ASN A 82 16.57 1.31 -13.27
C ASN A 82 15.94 1.01 -14.65
N PRO A 83 16.03 1.91 -15.63
CA PRO A 83 15.44 1.70 -16.95
C PRO A 83 16.04 0.47 -17.68
N ASP A 84 17.21 -0.02 -17.23
CA ASP A 84 17.94 -1.14 -17.83
C ASP A 84 17.53 -2.55 -17.30
N GLU A 85 16.71 -2.64 -16.25
CA GLU A 85 16.28 -3.93 -15.65
C GLU A 85 14.80 -4.27 -15.89
N VAL A 86 14.13 -3.54 -16.79
CA VAL A 86 12.77 -3.87 -17.21
C VAL A 86 12.85 -4.88 -18.36
N PRO A 87 12.47 -6.17 -18.21
CA PRO A 87 12.20 -6.98 -19.38
C PRO A 87 11.07 -6.28 -20.15
N ALA A 88 11.33 -5.97 -21.43
CA ALA A 88 10.56 -5.10 -22.33
C ALA A 88 9.08 -5.50 -22.57
N ARG A 89 8.49 -6.32 -21.71
CA ARG A 89 7.13 -6.87 -21.82
C ARG A 89 6.09 -6.23 -20.90
N CYS A 90 6.48 -5.40 -19.92
CA CYS A 90 5.52 -4.75 -19.02
C CYS A 90 5.09 -3.33 -19.44
N VAL A 91 5.68 -2.76 -20.49
CA VAL A 91 5.27 -1.45 -21.04
C VAL A 91 4.50 -1.65 -22.34
N ARG A 92 3.24 -2.11 -22.23
CA ARG A 92 2.13 -1.86 -23.19
C ARG A 92 0.93 -2.75 -22.82
N LEU A 93 0.13 -2.29 -21.88
CA LEU A 93 -1.27 -2.71 -21.78
C LEU A 93 -2.12 -1.56 -21.24
N PHE A 94 -1.95 -0.37 -21.80
CA PHE A 94 -2.90 0.75 -21.64
C PHE A 94 -2.92 1.69 -22.87
N ALA A 95 -2.51 1.19 -24.03
CA ALA A 95 -2.61 1.92 -25.29
C ALA A 95 -2.91 0.94 -26.43
N LEU A 96 -4.16 0.47 -26.53
CA LEU A 96 -4.83 -0.04 -27.74
C LEU A 96 -6.26 -0.45 -27.34
N SER A 97 -7.08 0.56 -27.08
CA SER A 97 -8.55 0.48 -27.12
C SER A 97 -9.06 1.86 -27.51
N LEU A 98 -8.71 2.25 -28.74
CA LEU A 98 -9.33 3.25 -29.60
C LEU A 98 -8.81 3.00 -31.02
#